data_AF-A0A8S9RTJ1-F1
#
_entry.id   AF-A0A8S9RTJ1-F1
#
_cell.length_a   1.000
_cell.length_b   1.000
_cell.length_c   1.000
_cell.angle_alpha   90.00
_cell.angle_beta   90.00
_cell.angle_gamma   90.00
#
_symmetry.space_group_name_H-M   'P 1'
#
loop_
_entity.id
_entity.type
_entity.pdbx_description
1 polymer ?
#
loop_
_entity_poly.entity_id
_entity_poly.type
_entity_poly.pdbx_seq_one_letter_code
_entity_poly.pdbx_strand_id
1 'polypeptide(L)'
;MLSFFTEIKSLQSNLTLEEIQEKDAKLRKEVREMEEKLLKLREGVTLVRPEDKKAVEDMYSDKINQWRKRKRMFRDVWDTVTENFPRDIKEFKEELGVEYDEDVGLSLQAYSDLIPHGKKRGRGQ
;
A
#
# COMPACT_ATOMS: atom_id res chain seq x y z
N MET A 1 45.29 0.74 -56.76
CA MET A 1 44.16 1.69 -56.84
C MET A 1 42.88 1.14 -56.22
N LEU A 2 42.43 -0.07 -56.57
CA LEU A 2 41.24 -0.71 -55.98
C LEU A 2 41.31 -0.93 -54.46
N SER A 3 42.46 -1.34 -53.89
CA SER A 3 42.57 -1.57 -52.44
C SER A 3 42.52 -0.26 -51.63
N PHE A 4 43.12 0.81 -52.14
CA PHE A 4 43.12 2.11 -51.48
C PHE A 4 41.70 2.70 -51.38
N PHE A 5 40.89 2.50 -52.43
CA PHE A 5 39.51 2.98 -52.45
C PHE A 5 38.60 2.19 -51.49
N THR A 6 38.84 0.88 -51.34
CA THR A 6 38.13 0.05 -50.33
C THR A 6 38.52 0.43 -48.91
N GLU A 7 39.79 0.77 -48.67
CA GLU A 7 40.30 1.16 -47.36
C GLU A 7 39.72 2.51 -46.92
N ILE A 8 39.69 3.51 -47.83
CA ILE A 8 39.03 4.80 -47.61
C ILE A 8 37.54 4.64 -47.30
N LYS A 9 36.82 3.80 -48.06
CA LYS A 9 35.39 3.53 -47.79
C LYS A 9 35.18 2.88 -46.43
N SER A 10 36.08 2.00 -45.99
CA SER A 10 35.99 1.38 -44.68
C SER A 10 36.20 2.41 -43.56
N LEU A 11 37.16 3.33 -43.72
CA LEU A 11 37.43 4.38 -42.75
C LEU A 11 36.30 5.40 -42.69
N GLN A 12 35.70 5.76 -43.82
CA GLN A 12 34.52 6.64 -43.89
C GLN A 12 33.23 5.99 -43.38
N SER A 13 33.17 4.65 -43.31
CA SER A 13 32.02 3.93 -42.75
C SER A 13 32.06 3.81 -41.22
N ASN A 14 33.17 4.18 -40.59
CA ASN A 14 33.31 4.24 -39.14
C ASN A 14 33.00 5.65 -38.65
N LEU A 15 32.43 5.74 -37.44
CA LEU A 15 32.29 7.04 -36.78
C LEU A 15 33.65 7.70 -36.66
N THR A 16 33.67 9.02 -36.84
CA THR A 16 34.87 9.81 -36.55
C THR A 16 35.15 9.78 -35.04
N LEU A 17 36.40 10.05 -34.67
CA LEU A 17 36.79 10.09 -33.26
C LEU A 17 35.97 11.13 -32.49
N GLU A 18 35.67 12.25 -33.15
CA GLU A 18 34.83 13.33 -32.63
C GLU A 18 33.40 12.87 -32.36
N GLU A 19 32.79 12.14 -33.29
CA GLU A 19 31.43 11.59 -33.11
C GLU A 19 31.37 10.52 -32.00
N ILE A 20 32.45 9.74 -31.83
CA ILE A 20 32.56 8.77 -30.73
C ILE A 20 32.63 9.49 -29.38
N GLN A 21 33.45 10.54 -29.28
CA GLN A 21 33.59 11.34 -28.07
C GLN A 21 32.27 12.04 -27.71
N GLU A 22 31.55 12.56 -28.70
CA GLU A 22 30.25 13.19 -28.49
C GLU A 22 29.21 12.17 -27.98
N LYS A 23 29.18 10.96 -28.56
CA LYS A 23 28.29 9.87 -28.09
C LYS A 23 28.65 9.40 -26.69
N ASP A 24 29.94 9.25 -26.36
CA ASP A 24 30.37 8.86 -25.02
C ASP A 24 29.96 9.91 -23.98
N ALA A 25 30.17 11.20 -24.28
CA ALA A 25 29.75 12.29 -23.40
C ALA A 25 28.23 12.30 -23.18
N LYS A 26 27.44 12.07 -24.25
CA LYS A 26 25.99 11.99 -24.17
C LYS A 26 25.53 10.81 -23.31
N LEU A 27 26.04 9.61 -23.57
CA LEU A 27 25.68 8.41 -22.83
C LEU A 27 26.05 8.52 -21.34
N ARG A 28 27.23 9.07 -21.02
CA ARG A 28 27.63 9.32 -19.62
C ARG A 28 26.72 10.31 -18.91
N LYS A 29 26.16 11.29 -19.64
CA LYS A 29 25.18 12.22 -19.08
C LYS A 29 23.85 11.50 -18.81
N GLU A 30 23.35 10.72 -19.78
CA GLU A 30 22.11 9.95 -19.63
C GLU A 30 22.19 8.94 -18.48
N VAL A 31 23.33 8.24 -18.32
CA VAL A 31 23.57 7.33 -17.20
C VAL A 31 23.47 8.07 -15.86
N ARG A 32 24.12 9.23 -15.73
CA ARG A 32 24.06 10.05 -14.51
C ARG A 32 22.65 10.50 -14.18
N GLU A 33 21.91 10.99 -15.17
CA GLU A 33 20.52 11.44 -14.98
C GLU A 33 19.60 10.27 -14.58
N MET A 34 19.82 9.08 -15.14
CA MET A 34 19.09 7.86 -14.79
C MET A 34 19.42 7.39 -13.37
N GLU A 35 20.69 7.46 -12.95
CA GLU A 35 21.12 7.15 -11.59
C GLU A 35 20.52 8.11 -10.57
N GLU A 36 20.50 9.42 -10.81
CA GLU A 36 19.85 10.39 -9.92
C GLU A 36 18.34 10.15 -9.78
N LYS A 37 17.66 9.81 -10.88
CA LYS A 37 16.24 9.43 -10.86
C LYS A 37 16.03 8.15 -10.05
N LEU A 38 16.89 7.15 -10.23
CA LEU A 38 16.86 5.91 -9.46
C LEU A 38 17.11 6.14 -7.98
N LEU A 39 18.00 7.07 -7.62
CA LEU A 39 18.33 7.39 -6.24
C LEU A 39 17.12 8.02 -5.54
N LYS A 40 16.48 9.02 -6.17
CA LYS A 40 15.23 9.62 -5.67
C LYS A 40 14.09 8.62 -5.59
N LEU A 41 13.98 7.71 -6.55
CA LEU A 41 13.01 6.63 -6.52
C LEU A 41 13.33 5.64 -5.39
N ARG A 42 14.59 5.27 -5.14
CA ARG A 42 14.95 4.37 -4.03
C ARG A 42 14.75 5.01 -2.66
N GLU A 43 15.02 6.32 -2.53
CA GLU A 43 14.75 7.08 -1.31
C GLU A 43 13.24 7.26 -1.09
N GLY A 44 12.45 7.39 -2.16
CA GLY A 44 10.99 7.59 -2.10
C GLY A 44 10.13 6.32 -2.21
N VAL A 45 10.69 5.18 -2.61
CA VAL A 45 9.96 3.91 -2.79
C VAL A 45 9.88 3.21 -1.45
N THR A 46 8.66 3.23 -0.91
CA THR A 46 8.10 2.37 0.14
C THR A 46 9.05 1.28 0.65
N LEU A 47 9.66 1.54 1.80
CA LEU A 47 10.51 0.64 2.58
C LEU A 47 9.79 -0.67 3.02
N VAL A 48 8.49 -0.77 2.76
CA VAL A 48 7.63 -1.89 3.15
C VAL A 48 7.40 -2.78 1.94
N ARG A 49 7.76 -4.06 2.06
CA ARG A 49 7.53 -5.03 1.00
C ARG A 49 6.02 -5.18 0.76
N PRO A 50 5.59 -5.38 -0.49
CA PRO A 50 4.16 -5.58 -0.79
C PRO A 50 3.53 -6.71 0.02
N GLU A 51 4.29 -7.77 0.30
CA GLU A 51 3.85 -8.91 1.10
C GLU A 51 3.58 -8.50 2.56
N ASP A 52 4.47 -7.73 3.16
CA ASP A 52 4.34 -7.25 4.55
C ASP A 52 3.15 -6.29 4.67
N LYS A 53 2.98 -5.40 3.68
CA LYS A 53 1.82 -4.51 3.61
C LYS A 53 0.52 -5.30 3.56
N LYS A 54 0.43 -6.30 2.68
CA LYS A 54 -0.75 -7.15 2.55
C LYS A 54 -1.04 -7.93 3.83
N ALA A 55 -0.02 -8.49 4.46
CA ALA A 55 -0.19 -9.23 5.71
C ALA A 55 -0.76 -8.34 6.83
N VAL A 56 -0.32 -7.09 6.93
CA VAL A 56 -0.86 -6.12 7.89
C VAL A 56 -2.31 -5.74 7.56
N GLU A 57 -2.63 -5.51 6.28
CA GLU A 57 -4.00 -5.21 5.84
C GLU A 57 -4.96 -6.38 6.13
N ASP A 58 -4.56 -7.62 5.81
CA ASP A 58 -5.34 -8.83 6.06
C ASP A 58 -5.56 -9.03 7.58
N MET A 59 -4.49 -8.91 8.37
CA MET A 59 -4.57 -9.00 9.83
C MET A 59 -5.53 -7.95 10.40
N TYR A 60 -5.42 -6.70 9.95
CA TYR A 60 -6.27 -5.62 10.43
C TYR A 60 -7.74 -5.87 10.08
N SER A 61 -8.03 -6.28 8.85
CA SER A 61 -9.37 -6.69 8.42
C SER A 61 -9.95 -7.81 9.30
N ASP A 62 -9.15 -8.83 9.59
CA ASP A 62 -9.56 -9.94 10.46
C ASP A 62 -9.88 -9.47 11.88
N LYS A 63 -9.08 -8.55 12.46
CA LYS A 63 -9.36 -8.01 13.80
C LYS A 63 -10.65 -7.20 13.84
N ILE A 64 -10.92 -6.37 12.83
CA ILE A 64 -12.17 -5.62 12.73
C ILE A 64 -13.38 -6.57 12.59
N ASN A 65 -13.25 -7.63 11.80
CA ASN A 65 -14.29 -8.64 11.66
C ASN A 65 -14.55 -9.38 12.98
N GLN A 66 -13.50 -9.73 13.72
CA GLN A 66 -13.63 -10.35 15.05
C GLN A 66 -14.33 -9.41 16.05
N TRP A 67 -13.97 -8.13 16.08
CA TRP A 67 -14.62 -7.14 16.94
C TRP A 67 -16.13 -7.06 16.63
N ARG A 68 -16.50 -6.91 15.35
CA ARG A 68 -17.90 -6.93 14.91
C ARG A 68 -18.65 -8.18 15.36
N LYS A 69 -18.06 -9.36 15.15
CA LYS A 69 -18.68 -10.64 15.50
C LYS A 69 -18.89 -10.75 17.01
N ARG A 70 -17.87 -10.40 17.81
CA ARG A 70 -17.95 -10.46 19.28
C ARG A 70 -18.96 -9.48 19.84
N LYS A 71 -18.98 -8.23 19.34
CA LYS A 71 -19.98 -7.23 19.75
C LYS A 71 -21.40 -7.69 19.45
N ARG A 72 -21.62 -8.33 18.29
CA ARG A 72 -22.92 -8.92 17.95
C ARG A 72 -23.30 -10.05 18.89
N MET A 73 -22.43 -11.04 19.09
CA MET A 73 -22.71 -12.17 19.99
C MET A 73 -23.01 -11.69 21.42
N PHE A 74 -22.26 -10.71 21.92
CA PHE A 74 -22.52 -10.12 23.23
C PHE A 74 -23.90 -9.44 23.26
N ARG A 75 -24.23 -8.62 22.26
CA ARG A 75 -25.54 -7.96 22.18
C ARG A 75 -26.68 -8.99 22.14
N ASP A 76 -26.57 -10.04 21.32
CA ASP A 76 -27.61 -11.05 21.20
C ASP A 76 -27.89 -11.74 22.56
N VAL A 77 -26.84 -12.08 23.31
CA VAL A 77 -26.95 -12.64 24.66
C VAL A 77 -27.50 -11.61 25.64
N TRP A 78 -26.99 -10.37 25.58
CA TRP A 78 -27.42 -9.29 26.46
C TRP A 78 -28.91 -8.98 26.30
N ASP A 79 -29.38 -8.88 25.07
CA ASP A 79 -30.79 -8.63 24.74
C ASP A 79 -31.65 -9.78 25.26
N THR A 80 -31.23 -11.03 25.08
CA THR A 80 -31.94 -12.22 25.60
C THR A 80 -32.03 -12.21 27.14
N VAL A 81 -30.95 -11.82 27.83
CA VAL A 81 -30.91 -11.75 29.30
C VAL A 81 -31.76 -10.59 29.82
N THR A 82 -31.75 -9.46 29.12
CA THR A 82 -32.40 -8.23 29.57
C THR A 82 -33.88 -8.12 29.19
N GLU A 83 -34.35 -8.93 28.23
CA GLU A 83 -35.74 -8.88 27.72
C GLU A 83 -36.80 -9.06 28.81
N ASN A 84 -36.54 -9.90 29.82
CA ASN A 84 -37.46 -10.15 30.95
C ASN A 84 -36.83 -9.80 32.30
N PHE A 85 -35.84 -8.92 32.32
CA PHE A 85 -35.10 -8.64 33.54
C PHE A 85 -35.92 -7.76 34.49
N PRO A 86 -36.13 -8.18 35.76
CA PRO A 86 -37.06 -7.51 36.68
C PRO A 86 -36.49 -6.24 37.33
N ARG A 87 -35.21 -5.90 37.10
CA ARG A 87 -34.49 -4.77 37.72
C ARG A 87 -34.03 -3.75 36.67
N ASP A 88 -33.59 -2.58 37.13
CA ASP A 88 -33.02 -1.57 36.22
C ASP A 88 -31.78 -2.14 35.52
N ILE A 89 -31.84 -2.10 34.18
CA ILE A 89 -30.79 -2.59 33.30
C ILE A 89 -29.52 -1.74 33.47
N LYS A 90 -29.64 -0.46 33.84
CA LYS A 90 -28.48 0.42 34.07
C LYS A 90 -27.68 -0.01 35.29
N GLU A 91 -28.33 -0.23 36.42
CA GLU A 91 -27.67 -0.72 37.64
C GLU A 91 -27.02 -2.09 37.38
N PHE A 92 -27.72 -3.00 36.68
CA PHE A 92 -27.18 -4.30 36.32
C PHE A 92 -25.95 -4.20 35.39
N LYS A 93 -25.95 -3.25 34.46
CA LYS A 93 -24.80 -2.98 33.57
C LYS A 93 -23.59 -2.48 34.37
N GLU A 94 -23.80 -1.57 35.33
CA GLU A 94 -22.76 -1.04 36.21
C GLU A 94 -22.21 -2.12 37.16
N GLU A 95 -23.07 -2.93 37.76
CA GLU A 95 -22.67 -4.07 38.60
C GLU A 95 -21.78 -5.06 37.86
N LEU A 96 -22.09 -5.34 36.58
CA LEU A 96 -21.31 -6.22 35.73
C LEU A 96 -20.05 -5.57 35.14
N GLY A 97 -19.87 -4.26 35.30
CA GLY A 97 -18.74 -3.52 34.74
C GLY A 97 -18.70 -3.56 33.20
N VAL A 98 -19.86 -3.61 32.55
CA VAL A 98 -19.93 -3.62 31.09
C VAL A 98 -19.77 -2.19 30.58
N GLU A 99 -18.83 -1.96 29.69
CA GLU A 99 -18.58 -0.67 29.03
C GLU A 99 -18.83 -0.79 27.53
N TYR A 100 -19.27 0.30 26.89
CA TYR A 100 -19.34 0.40 25.44
C TYR A 100 -18.03 0.90 24.86
N ASP A 101 -17.82 0.63 23.57
CA ASP A 101 -16.64 1.11 22.84
C ASP A 101 -16.53 2.65 22.94
N GLU A 102 -17.67 3.33 22.90
CA GLU A 102 -17.77 4.78 22.99
C GLU A 102 -17.37 5.32 24.38
N ASP A 103 -17.59 4.54 25.46
CA ASP A 103 -17.25 4.91 26.83
C ASP A 103 -15.72 5.00 27.03
N VAL A 104 -14.96 4.25 26.23
CA VAL A 104 -13.48 4.28 26.20
C VAL A 104 -12.91 5.07 25.02
N GLY A 105 -13.74 5.83 24.30
CA GLY A 105 -13.32 6.67 23.17
C GLY A 105 -12.97 5.90 21.90
N LEU A 106 -13.47 4.67 21.75
CA LEU A 106 -13.27 3.85 20.57
C LEU A 106 -14.51 3.87 19.65
N SER A 107 -14.27 3.96 18.34
CA SER A 107 -15.33 3.89 17.34
C SER A 107 -15.02 2.83 16.30
N LEU A 108 -15.74 1.72 16.35
CA LEU A 108 -15.61 0.63 15.38
C LEU A 108 -15.77 1.13 13.93
N GLN A 109 -16.63 2.13 13.70
CA GLN A 109 -16.81 2.73 12.38
C GLN A 109 -15.54 3.47 11.93
N ALA A 110 -14.98 4.34 12.78
CA ALA A 110 -13.76 5.07 12.48
C ALA A 110 -12.60 4.11 12.13
N TYR A 111 -12.44 3.02 12.89
CA TYR A 111 -11.43 2.00 12.59
C TYR A 111 -11.73 1.18 11.33
N SER A 112 -13.01 1.00 10.99
CA SER A 112 -13.41 0.29 9.77
C SER A 112 -13.10 1.11 8.51
N ASP A 113 -13.25 2.43 8.59
CA ASP A 113 -13.03 3.36 7.47
C ASP A 113 -11.54 3.50 7.11
N LEU A 114 -10.63 3.10 8.01
CA LEU A 114 -9.19 3.02 7.75
C LEU A 114 -8.82 1.87 6.80
N ILE A 115 -9.71 0.88 6.59
CA ILE A 115 -9.45 -0.21 5.64
C ILE A 115 -9.62 0.35 4.24
N PRO A 116 -8.56 0.35 3.39
CA PRO A 116 -8.70 0.77 2.01
C PRO A 116 -9.71 -0.15 1.31
N HIS A 117 -10.90 0.36 1.03
CA HIS A 117 -11.85 -0.32 0.17
C HIS A 117 -11.21 -0.41 -1.22
N GLY A 118 -10.75 -1.61 -1.58
CA GLY A 118 -10.16 -1.89 -2.87
C GLY A 118 -11.01 -1.24 -3.98
N LYS A 119 -10.36 -0.42 -4.81
CA LYS A 119 -10.99 0.36 -5.89
C LYS A 119 -12.12 -0.47 -6.50
N LYS A 120 -13.36 0.03 -6.41
CA LYS A 120 -14.52 -0.53 -7.13
C LYS A 120 -14.04 -0.81 -8.55
N ARG A 121 -13.97 -2.09 -8.93
CA ARG A 121 -13.73 -2.49 -10.32
C ARG A 121 -14.68 -1.66 -11.17
N GLY A 122 -14.13 -0.83 -12.06
CA GLY A 122 -14.95 -0.09 -13.01
C GLY A 122 -15.86 -1.11 -13.69
N ARG A 123 -17.17 -0.92 -13.57
CA ARG A 123 -18.13 -1.66 -14.38
C ARG A 123 -17.72 -1.37 -15.83
N GLY A 124 -17.16 -2.37 -16.49
CA GLY A 124 -16.85 -2.30 -17.91
C GLY A 124 -18.12 -1.91 -18.68
N GLN A 125 -18.00 -0.89 -19.51
CA GLN A 125 -18.86 -0.68 -20.67
C GLN A 125 -18.54 -1.74 -21.71
#